data_AF-A0A9X2XQ56-F1
#
_entry.id   AF-A0A9X2XQ56-F1
#
_cell.length_a   1.000
_cell.length_b   1.000
_cell.length_c   1.000
_cell.angle_alpha   90.00
_cell.angle_beta   90.00
_cell.angle_gamma   90.00
#
_symmetry.space_group_name_H-M   'P 1'
#
loop_
_entity.id
_entity.type
_entity.pdbx_description
1 polymer ?
#
loop_
_entity_poly.entity_id
_entity_poly.type
_entity_poly.pdbx_seq_one_letter_code
_entity_poly.pdbx_strand_id
1 'polypeptide(L)' 'MWVFHGNEDPTVPGQRLRNMVKGITDAGGYPKYTEYPGIGHGALTPTYNDPKVWDWLFAQEKK' A
#
# COMPACT_ATOMS: atom_id res chain seq x y z
N MET A 1 -3.22 -8.65 1.68
CA MET A 1 -3.16 -7.22 2.10
C MET A 1 -2.53 -6.39 1.00
N TRP A 2 -2.99 -5.16 0.77
CA TRP A 2 -2.41 -4.21 -0.18
C TRP A 2 -2.10 -2.89 0.53
N VAL A 3 -0.84 -2.47 0.47
CA VAL A 3 -0.29 -1.29 1.13
C VAL A 3 0.00 -0.20 0.08
N PHE A 4 -0.37 1.04 0.40
CA PHE A 4 -0.19 2.20 -0.47
C PHE A 4 0.58 3.31 0.25
N HIS A 5 1.44 4.02 -0.47
CA HIS A 5 2.20 5.14 0.08
C HIS A 5 2.50 6.21 -0.97
N GLY A 6 2.69 7.45 -0.54
CA GLY A 6 3.26 8.50 -1.38
C GLY A 6 4.76 8.58 -1.13
N ASN A 7 5.59 8.58 -2.18
CA ASN A 7 7.06 8.58 -2.01
C ASN A 7 7.62 9.88 -1.43
N GLU A 8 6.84 10.96 -1.45
CA GLU A 8 7.19 12.30 -0.96
C GLU A 8 6.42 12.65 0.32
N ASP A 9 5.83 11.66 1.01
CA ASP A 9 5.14 11.88 2.28
C ASP A 9 6.12 12.41 3.34
N PRO A 10 5.97 13.68 3.80
CA PRO A 10 6.87 14.26 4.79
C PRO A 10 6.49 13.85 6.22
N THR A 11 5.29 13.31 6.43
CA THR A 11 4.72 12.98 7.74
C THR A 11 5.05 11.55 8.13
N VAL A 12 4.98 10.62 7.18
CA VAL A 12 5.29 9.21 7.42
C VAL A 12 6.40 8.76 6.48
N PRO A 13 7.61 8.45 6.98
CA PRO A 13 8.70 8.01 6.12
C PRO A 13 8.38 6.70 5.41
N GLY A 14 8.52 6.67 4.07
CA GLY A 14 8.27 5.47 3.27
C GLY A 14 9.11 4.26 3.68
N GLN A 15 10.27 4.47 4.31
CA GLN A 15 11.07 3.38 4.86
C GLN A 15 10.33 2.56 5.90
N ARG A 16 9.47 3.19 6.71
CA ARG A 16 8.66 2.48 7.71
C ARG A 16 7.71 1.48 7.04
N LEU A 17 7.08 1.89 5.94
CA LEU A 17 6.18 1.02 5.18
C LEU A 17 6.96 -0.09 4.44
N ARG A 18 8.11 0.24 3.84
CA ARG A 18 8.99 -0.76 3.21
C ARG A 18 9.45 -1.83 4.20
N ASN A 19 9.85 -1.43 5.42
CA ASN A 19 10.25 -2.36 6.47
C ASN A 19 9.09 -3.28 6.90
N MET A 20 7.87 -2.72 7.04
CA MET A 20 6.68 -3.51 7.34
C MET A 20 6.38 -4.53 6.23
N VAL A 21 6.37 -4.10 4.96
CA VAL A 21 6.16 -4.97 3.81
C VAL A 21 7.20 -6.08 3.79
N LYS A 22 8.48 -5.76 4.00
CA LYS A 22 9.55 -6.75 4.10
C LYS A 22 9.29 -7.75 5.23
N GLY A 23 8.95 -7.28 6.43
CA GLY A 23 8.70 -8.17 7.58
C GLY A 23 7.55 -9.14 7.34
N ILE A 24 6.49 -8.70 6.65
CA ILE A 24 5.37 -9.59 6.27
C ILE A 24 5.82 -10.62 5.23
N THR A 25 6.59 -10.19 4.23
CA THR A 25 7.14 -11.10 3.22
C THR A 25 8.07 -12.15 3.85
N ASP A 26 8.96 -11.73 4.76
CA ASP A 26 9.87 -12.63 5.48
C ASP A 26 9.10 -13.65 6.35
N ALA A 27 7.92 -13.27 6.86
CA ALA A 27 7.02 -14.15 7.61
C ALA A 27 6.17 -15.09 6.72
N GLY A 28 6.38 -15.10 5.40
CA GLY A 28 5.66 -15.94 4.44
C GLY A 28 4.34 -15.35 3.95
N GLY A 29 4.07 -14.07 4.24
CA GLY A 29 2.94 -13.34 3.69
C GLY A 29 3.20 -12.82 2.27
N TYR A 30 2.13 -12.46 1.57
CA TYR A 30 2.20 -11.92 0.20
C TYR A 30 1.51 -10.55 0.13
N PRO A 31 2.07 -9.50 0.74
CA PRO A 31 1.51 -8.16 0.66
C PRO A 31 1.72 -7.60 -0.76
N LYS A 32 0.70 -6.94 -1.30
CA LYS A 32 0.87 -6.01 -2.42
C LYS A 32 1.36 -4.67 -1.90
N TYR A 33 2.23 -3.99 -2.64
CA TYR A 33 2.75 -2.67 -2.29
C TYR A 33 2.73 -1.75 -3.51
N THR A 34 2.23 -0.53 -3.33
CA THR A 34 2.22 0.52 -4.35
C THR A 34 2.72 1.82 -3.74
N GLU A 35 3.69 2.43 -4.40
CA GLU A 35 4.26 3.72 -3.99
C GLU A 35 4.04 4.73 -5.12
N TYR A 36 3.31 5.80 -4.85
CA TYR A 36 2.96 6.81 -5.83
C TYR A 36 4.06 7.89 -5.91
N PRO A 37 4.62 8.13 -7.10
CA PRO A 37 5.63 9.17 -7.30
C PRO A 37 5.01 10.58 -7.23
N GLY A 38 5.69 11.51 -6.57
CA GLY A 38 5.25 12.91 -6.44
C GLY A 38 4.08 13.13 -5.50
N ILE A 39 3.68 12.10 -4.73
CA ILE A 39 2.56 12.18 -3.81
C ILE A 39 3.08 12.26 -2.38
N GLY A 40 2.62 13.27 -1.66
CA GLY A 40 2.84 13.42 -0.22
C GLY A 40 1.91 12.54 0.62
N HIS A 41 1.46 13.05 1.76
CA HIS A 41 0.58 12.31 2.68
C HIS A 41 -0.79 11.89 2.07
N GLY A 42 -1.21 12.54 0.98
CA GLY A 42 -2.50 12.35 0.31
C GLY A 42 -2.64 11.10 -0.57
N ALA A 43 -1.89 10.02 -0.31
CA ALA A 43 -1.91 8.79 -1.12
C ALA A 43 -3.26 8.05 -1.13
N LEU A 44 -4.17 8.39 -0.23
CA LEU A 44 -5.53 7.83 -0.19
C LEU A 44 -6.35 8.23 -1.42
N THR A 45 -6.22 9.47 -1.90
CA THR A 45 -6.99 9.96 -3.05
C THR A 45 -6.77 9.14 -4.32
N PRO A 46 -5.53 8.95 -4.83
CA PRO A 46 -5.32 8.10 -6.00
C PRO A 46 -5.69 6.63 -5.74
N THR A 47 -5.53 6.15 -4.50
CA THR A 47 -5.89 4.77 -4.13
C THR A 47 -7.38 4.51 -4.24
N TYR A 48 -8.22 5.37 -3.65
CA TYR A 48 -9.68 5.19 -3.69
C TYR A 48 -10.29 5.54 -5.06
N ASN A 49 -9.58 6.32 -5.88
CA ASN A 49 -9.98 6.62 -7.25
C ASN A 49 -9.60 5.52 -8.26
N ASP A 50 -8.82 4.50 -7.87
CA ASP A 50 -8.48 3.37 -8.76
C ASP A 50 -9.53 2.25 -8.63
N PRO A 51 -10.33 1.97 -9.67
CA PRO A 51 -11.31 0.87 -9.68
C PRO A 51 -10.70 -0.49 -9.32
N LYS A 52 -9.43 -0.73 -9.66
CA LYS A 52 -8.75 -2.00 -9.39
C LYS A 52 -8.56 -2.27 -7.90
N VAL A 53 -8.53 -1.22 -7.09
CA VAL A 53 -8.46 -1.34 -5.63
C VAL A 53 -9.76 -1.93 -5.10
N TRP A 54 -10.89 -1.49 -5.64
CA TRP A 54 -12.21 -2.03 -5.31
C TRP A 54 -12.38 -3.47 -5.80
N ASP A 55 -12.01 -3.75 -7.05
CA ASP A 55 -12.04 -5.11 -7.60
C ASP A 55 -11.22 -6.08 -6.74
N TRP A 56 -9.99 -5.67 -6.37
CA TRP A 56 -9.15 -6.48 -5.51
C TRP A 56 -9.75 -6.67 -4.12
N LEU A 57 -10.26 -5.60 -3.51
CA LEU A 57 -10.81 -5.62 -2.15
C LEU A 57 -11.99 -6.59 -2.06
N PHE A 58 -12.94 -6.51 -3.00
CA PHE A 58 -14.13 -7.36 -2.99
C PHE A 58 -13.89 -8.79 -3.47
N ALA A 59 -12.77 -9.06 -4.13
CA ALA A 59 -12.34 -10.43 -4.45
C ALA A 59 -11.70 -11.16 -3.26
N GLN A 60 -11.51 -10.51 -2.10
CA GLN A 60 -10.91 -11.16 -0.94
C GLN A 60 -11.96 -11.99 -0.17
N GLU A 61 -11.63 -13.26 0.09
CA GLU A 61 -12.43 -14.14 0.91
C GLU A 61 -11.64 -14.54 2.16
N LYS A 62 -12.33 -14.68 3.29
CA LYS A 62 -11.74 -15.24 4.50
C LYS A 62 -11.54 -16.73 4.25
N LYS A 63 -10.28 -17.18 4.25
CA LYS A 63 -9.95 -18.60 4.30
C LYS A 63 -10.22 -19.17 5.69
#